data_AF-A0A4Q6G261-F1
#
_entry.id   AF-A0A4Q6G261-F1
#
_cell.length_a   1.000
_cell.length_b   1.000
_cell.length_c   1.000
_cell.angle_alpha   90.00
_cell.angle_beta   90.00
_cell.angle_gamma   90.00
#
_symmetry.space_group_name_H-M   'P 1'
#
loop_
_entity.id
_entity.type
_entity.pdbx_description
1 polymer ?
#
loop_
_entity_poly.entity_id
_entity_poly.type
_entity_poly.pdbx_seq_one_letter_code
_entity_poly.pdbx_strand_id
1 'polypeptide(L)' 'MPLDRLGRPLRDLRLSVIEACNFRCGYCMPADRVADDHGLDSAARMSFDEIE' A
#
# COMPACT_ATOMS: atom_id res chain seq x y z
N MET A 1 -12.95 -13.53 17.24
CA MET A 1 -12.04 -12.77 16.35
C MET A 1 -11.09 -13.76 15.69
N PRO A 2 -10.76 -13.59 14.40
CA PRO A 2 -9.80 -14.47 13.74
C PRO A 2 -8.45 -14.42 14.45
N LEU A 3 -7.87 -15.59 14.65
CA LEU A 3 -6.52 -15.79 15.19
C LEU A 3 -5.63 -16.30 14.08
N ASP A 4 -4.41 -15.79 13.99
CA ASP A 4 -3.41 -16.36 13.09
C ASP A 4 -2.84 -17.70 13.61
N ARG A 5 -1.92 -18.32 12.87
CA ARG A 5 -1.30 -19.60 13.27
C ARG A 5 -0.48 -19.53 14.55
N LEU A 6 -0.08 -18.33 14.99
CA LEU A 6 0.63 -18.09 16.23
C LEU A 6 -0.31 -17.65 17.37
N GLY A 7 -1.64 -17.70 17.16
CA GLY A 7 -2.65 -17.34 18.15
C GLY A 7 -2.80 -15.83 18.39
N ARG A 8 -2.28 -14.97 17.49
CA ARG A 8 -2.39 -13.52 17.63
C ARG A 8 -3.73 -13.03 17.07
N PRO A 9 -4.47 -12.16 17.78
CA PRO A 9 -5.71 -11.59 17.27
C PRO A 9 -5.43 -10.51 16.22
N LEU A 10 -6.33 -10.40 15.25
CA LEU A 10 -6.38 -9.24 14.37
C LEU A 10 -6.73 -7.97 15.18
N ARG A 11 -5.93 -6.91 15.04
CA ARG A 11 -6.10 -5.65 15.79
C ARG A 11 -6.18 -4.45 14.87
N ASP A 12 -5.21 -4.36 13.95
CA ASP A 12 -5.02 -3.21 13.10
C ASP A 12 -5.09 -3.62 11.63
N LEU A 13 -5.76 -2.80 10.82
CA LEU A 13 -5.78 -2.92 9.38
C LEU A 13 -5.04 -1.72 8.79
N ARG A 14 -3.92 -1.97 8.10
CA ARG A 14 -3.20 -0.95 7.34
C ARG A 14 -3.64 -1.02 5.88
N LEU A 15 -4.32 0.02 5.43
CA LEU A 15 -4.72 0.18 4.04
C LEU A 15 -3.71 1.04 3.29
N SER A 16 -3.22 0.54 2.17
CA SER A 16 -2.41 1.32 1.23
C SER A 16 -3.32 1.94 0.20
N VAL A 17 -3.48 3.27 0.23
CA VAL A 17 -4.41 4.00 -0.65
C VAL A 17 -3.79 4.36 -2.01
N ILE A 18 -2.46 4.48 -2.06
CA ILE A 18 -1.71 4.84 -3.26
C ILE A 18 -0.28 4.30 -3.16
N GLU A 19 0.26 3.89 -4.30
CA GLU A 19 1.63 3.41 -4.48
C GLU A 19 2.59 4.52 -4.95
N ALA A 20 2.07 5.53 -5.65
CA ALA A 20 2.85 6.70 -6.05
C ALA A 20 3.23 7.57 -4.84
N CYS A 21 4.48 8.01 -4.80
CA CYS A 21 5.00 8.93 -3.79
C CYS A 21 5.89 10.00 -4.46
N ASN A 22 5.87 11.21 -3.91
CA ASN A 22 6.62 12.36 -4.41
C ASN A 22 8.10 12.38 -3.98
N PHE A 23 8.51 11.46 -3.08
CA PHE A 23 9.89 11.32 -2.65
C PHE A 23 10.55 10.10 -3.28
N ARG A 24 11.89 10.13 -3.38
CA ARG A 24 12.72 9.01 -3.86
C ARG A 24 13.70 8.58 -2.78
N CYS A 25 13.15 8.12 -1.65
CA CYS A 25 13.94 7.67 -0.51
C CYS A 25 14.76 6.42 -0.88
N GLY A 26 16.09 6.47 -0.76
CA GLY A 26 16.99 5.39 -1.18
C GLY A 26 16.72 4.01 -0.54
N TYR A 27 16.06 3.97 0.63
CA TYR A 27 15.69 2.73 1.32
C TYR A 27 14.28 2.21 1.00
N CYS A 28 13.44 3.02 0.36
CA CYS A 28 12.03 2.69 0.11
C CYS A 28 11.72 2.69 -1.39
N MET A 29 12.02 3.80 -2.06
CA MET A 29 11.72 4.00 -3.48
C MET A 29 12.91 4.70 -4.17
N PRO A 30 13.99 3.95 -4.46
CA PRO A 30 15.21 4.52 -4.98
C PRO A 30 15.08 4.83 -6.48
N ALA A 31 15.57 6.01 -6.89
CA ALA A 31 15.36 6.55 -8.24
C ALA A 31 16.03 5.75 -9.37
N ASP A 32 17.04 4.92 -9.05
CA ASP A 32 17.71 4.04 -10.00
C ASP A 32 16.90 2.77 -10.31
N ARG A 33 15.88 2.44 -9.51
CA ARG A 33 15.07 1.22 -9.67
C ARG A 33 13.59 1.48 -9.94
N VAL A 34 13.08 2.64 -9.53
CA VAL A 34 11.68 2.98 -9.64
C VAL A 34 11.54 4.17 -10.58
N ALA A 35 10.88 3.94 -11.71
CA ALA A 35 10.64 4.95 -12.73
C ALA A 35 9.71 6.06 -12.21
N ASP A 36 9.76 7.23 -12.83
CA ASP A 36 8.99 8.38 -12.37
C ASP A 36 7.49 8.28 -12.62
N ASP A 37 7.10 7.46 -13.59
CA ASP A 37 5.72 7.07 -13.89
C ASP A 37 5.26 5.84 -13.10
N HIS A 38 6.01 5.42 -12.08
CA HIS A 38 5.60 4.32 -11.21
C HIS A 38 4.30 4.65 -10.47
N GLY A 39 3.25 3.90 -10.82
CA GLY A 39 1.93 4.05 -10.28
C GLY A 39 0.94 3.13 -10.99
N LEU A 40 -0.13 2.79 -10.31
CA LEU A 40 -1.33 2.23 -10.90
C LEU A 40 -2.18 3.35 -11.50
N ASP A 41 -2.92 3.02 -12.54
CA ASP A 41 -4.02 3.86 -12.99
C ASP A 41 -5.03 4.04 -11.86
N SER A 42 -5.64 5.23 -11.77
CA SER A 42 -6.59 5.54 -10.70
C SER A 42 -7.78 4.57 -10.67
N ALA A 43 -8.19 4.05 -11.83
CA ALA A 43 -9.27 3.08 -11.95
C ALA A 43 -8.93 1.67 -11.42
N ALA A 44 -7.64 1.38 -11.20
CA ALA A 44 -7.20 0.11 -10.62
C ALA A 44 -7.08 0.17 -9.08
N ARG A 45 -7.37 1.32 -8.47
CA ARG A 45 -7.36 1.50 -7.00
C ARG A 45 -8.75 1.24 -6.44
N MET A 46 -8.79 0.79 -5.18
CA MET A 46 -10.05 0.66 -4.45
C MET A 46 -10.74 2.02 -4.34
N SER A 47 -12.03 2.03 -4.63
CA SER A 47 -12.91 3.15 -4.33
C SER A 47 -13.10 3.31 -2.82
N PHE A 48 -13.56 4.48 -2.40
CA PHE A 48 -13.90 4.71 -0.99
C PHE A 48 -15.05 3.81 -0.54
N ASP A 49 -16.01 3.52 -1.42
CA ASP A 49 -17.16 2.64 -1.14
C ASP A 49 -16.72 1.18 -0.90
N GLU A 50 -15.58 0.74 -1.44
CA GLU A 50 -15.01 -0.59 -1.16
C GLU A 50 -14.20 -0.65 0.14
N ILE A 51 -13.85 0.52 0.70
CA ILE A 51 -13.06 0.63 1.94
C ILE A 51 -13.96 0.75 3.18
N GLU A 52 -15.18 1.24 3.01
CA GLU A 52 -16.22 1.34 4.06
C GLU A 52 -16.83 -0.02 4.42
#